data_AF-A0A519XX11-F1
#
_entry.id   AF-A0A519XX11-F1
#
_cell.length_a   1.000
_cell.length_b   1.000
_cell.length_c   1.000
_cell.angle_alpha   90.00
_cell.angle_beta   90.00
_cell.angle_gamma   90.00
#
_symmetry.space_group_name_H-M   'P 1'
#
loop_
_entity.id
_entity.type
_entity.pdbx_description
1 polymer ?
#
loop_
_entity_poly.entity_id
_entity_poly.type
_entity_poly.pdbx_seq_one_letter_code
_entity_poly.pdbx_strand_id
1 'polypeptide(L)'
;MKNRKILIVALCLAVITGLALRYKSEVIIYSAPAGEVLSGKYMVTADGRNVPVYIAKVASSDRKLRYKAMDDKLNSAKFFEEAAFSYFDLSGSTTVTVKSAVEVKTVKILPSSYNIKTVIKDGLVTFPIKAGQQVTVEINGEIIQSLHIFANTIEKDKPKANDPNVIFYGPGIHEVSRLIVKDNQTLYLAGGAILRTVIGEKETASTTPTSGLKNKPYPPSISLIGKNIKVRGRGIIDASACPTHSRNMIMVQGENISIEGIILRDASLWTLPVRQSA
;
A
#
# COMPACT_ATOMS: atom_id res chain seq x y z
N MET A 1 -29.02 15.40 80.67
CA MET A 1 -27.63 15.73 80.28
C MET A 1 -26.86 14.44 80.03
N LYS A 2 -26.13 14.37 78.91
CA LYS A 2 -25.29 13.27 78.41
C LYS A 2 -26.04 11.99 77.97
N ASN A 3 -25.63 11.23 76.95
CA ASN A 3 -25.02 11.47 75.64
C ASN A 3 -24.77 10.06 75.06
N ARG A 4 -25.44 9.73 73.94
CA ARG A 4 -25.01 8.93 72.77
C ARG A 4 -24.10 7.69 72.98
N LYS A 5 -24.47 6.59 72.31
CA LYS A 5 -23.76 6.09 71.10
C LYS A 5 -24.56 4.94 70.45
N ILE A 6 -25.28 5.25 69.37
CA ILE A 6 -25.77 4.25 68.40
C ILE A 6 -24.77 4.27 67.25
N LEU A 7 -24.15 3.11 67.02
CA LEU A 7 -23.16 2.90 65.97
C LEU A 7 -23.92 2.58 64.67
N ILE A 8 -24.01 3.55 63.75
CA ILE A 8 -24.53 3.32 62.40
C ILE A 8 -23.35 2.91 61.54
N VAL A 9 -23.32 1.64 61.13
CA VAL A 9 -22.39 1.12 60.12
C VAL A 9 -22.92 1.55 58.76
N ALA A 10 -22.32 2.58 58.17
CA ALA A 10 -22.59 2.97 56.79
C ALA A 10 -21.76 2.09 55.85
N LEU A 11 -22.40 1.14 55.18
CA LEU A 11 -21.81 0.34 54.11
C LEU A 11 -21.76 1.19 52.83
N CYS A 12 -20.63 1.86 52.59
CA CYS A 12 -20.38 2.55 51.32
C CYS A 12 -20.12 1.51 50.21
N LEU A 13 -21.16 1.23 49.41
CA LEU A 13 -21.02 0.50 48.16
C LEU A 13 -20.40 1.44 47.12
N ALA A 14 -19.08 1.41 46.98
CA ALA A 14 -18.39 2.12 45.90
C ALA A 14 -18.69 1.41 44.57
N VAL A 15 -19.64 1.94 43.80
CA VAL A 15 -19.82 1.56 42.39
C VAL A 15 -18.63 2.14 41.63
N ILE A 16 -17.61 1.32 41.39
CA ILE A 16 -16.51 1.65 40.49
C ILE A 16 -17.07 1.57 39.07
N THR A 17 -17.64 2.67 38.57
CA THR A 17 -17.81 2.85 37.13
C THR A 17 -16.43 2.98 36.52
N GLY A 18 -15.88 1.87 36.02
CA GLY A 18 -14.66 1.87 35.24
C GLY A 18 -14.87 2.69 33.97
N LEU A 19 -14.52 3.98 34.02
CA LEU A 19 -14.34 4.80 32.83
C LEU A 19 -13.08 4.26 32.14
N ALA A 20 -13.26 3.24 31.30
CA ALA A 20 -12.21 2.83 30.39
C ALA A 20 -11.98 4.03 29.46
N LEU A 21 -10.91 4.79 29.70
CA LEU A 21 -10.39 5.75 28.73
C LEU A 21 -10.12 4.98 27.44
N ARG A 22 -11.07 5.03 26.50
CA ARG A 22 -10.82 4.57 25.14
C ARG A 22 -9.86 5.57 24.52
N TYR A 23 -8.59 5.21 24.46
CA TYR A 23 -7.60 5.98 23.72
C TYR A 23 -8.11 6.12 22.29
N LYS A 24 -8.23 7.36 21.79
CA LYS A 24 -8.68 7.60 20.42
C LYS A 24 -7.63 7.01 19.47
N SER A 25 -8.06 6.11 18.61
CA SER A 25 -7.24 5.59 17.51
C SER A 25 -6.73 6.74 16.64
N GLU A 26 -5.43 6.77 16.42
CA GLU A 26 -4.78 7.73 15.53
C GLU A 26 -4.85 7.22 14.09
N VAL A 27 -5.24 8.10 13.17
CA VAL A 27 -5.28 7.82 11.72
C VAL A 27 -4.38 8.81 11.00
N ILE A 28 -3.32 8.32 10.37
CA ILE A 28 -2.39 9.11 9.58
C ILE A 28 -2.71 8.89 8.11
N ILE A 29 -3.20 9.94 7.46
CA ILE A 29 -3.50 9.94 6.03
C ILE A 29 -2.40 10.69 5.31
N TYR A 30 -1.87 10.05 4.28
CA TYR A 30 -0.88 10.64 3.39
C TYR A 30 -1.59 11.21 2.18
N SER A 31 -1.39 12.50 1.89
CA SER A 31 -1.96 13.12 0.69
C SER A 31 -1.34 12.53 -0.57
N ALA A 32 -2.15 12.37 -1.62
CA ALA A 32 -1.60 12.06 -2.94
C ALA A 32 -0.79 13.25 -3.47
N PRO A 33 0.36 13.00 -4.12
CA PRO A 33 1.16 14.09 -4.67
C PRO A 33 0.43 14.75 -5.83
N ALA A 34 0.70 16.04 -6.04
CA ALA A 34 0.14 16.78 -7.16
C ALA A 34 0.50 16.11 -8.50
N GLY A 35 -0.48 15.98 -9.39
CA GLY A 35 -0.33 15.33 -10.69
C GLY A 35 -0.56 13.81 -10.70
N GLU A 36 -0.72 13.17 -9.54
CA GLU A 36 -1.12 11.75 -9.50
C GLU A 36 -2.61 11.61 -9.83
N VAL A 37 -2.92 10.70 -10.75
CA VAL A 37 -4.30 10.38 -11.13
C VAL A 37 -4.88 9.38 -10.12
N LEU A 38 -6.01 9.74 -9.53
CA LEU A 38 -6.73 8.92 -8.56
C LEU A 38 -7.95 8.26 -9.18
N SER A 39 -8.36 7.11 -8.63
CA SER A 39 -9.55 6.39 -9.06
C SER A 39 -10.81 7.16 -8.68
N GLY A 40 -11.71 7.36 -9.65
CA GLY A 40 -13.05 7.88 -9.41
C GLY A 40 -14.09 6.81 -9.03
N LYS A 41 -13.70 5.53 -8.98
CA LYS A 41 -14.63 4.41 -8.76
C LYS A 41 -15.13 4.33 -7.32
N TYR A 42 -14.32 4.82 -6.37
CA TYR A 42 -14.61 4.77 -4.95
C TYR A 42 -14.22 6.07 -4.25
N MET A 43 -14.92 6.41 -3.18
CA MET A 43 -14.45 7.35 -2.17
C MET A 43 -14.27 6.58 -0.86
N VAL A 44 -13.11 6.74 -0.23
CA VAL A 44 -12.77 6.07 1.02
C VAL A 44 -12.54 7.10 2.12
N THR A 45 -13.10 6.86 3.29
CA THR A 45 -12.77 7.62 4.50
C THR A 45 -12.35 6.69 5.63
N ALA A 46 -11.45 7.16 6.48
CA ALA A 46 -11.03 6.52 7.71
C ALA A 46 -11.12 7.55 8.85
N ASP A 47 -11.82 7.22 9.95
CA ASP A 47 -12.19 8.20 10.99
C ASP A 47 -12.87 9.46 10.40
N GLY A 48 -13.71 9.28 9.37
CA GLY A 48 -14.41 10.37 8.67
C GLY A 48 -13.54 11.27 7.79
N ARG A 49 -12.23 10.99 7.66
CA ARG A 49 -11.31 11.76 6.82
C ARG A 49 -11.05 11.05 5.50
N ASN A 50 -11.07 11.81 4.39
CA ASN A 50 -10.83 11.28 3.04
C ASN A 50 -9.43 10.67 2.92
N VAL A 51 -9.35 9.44 2.42
CA VAL A 51 -8.11 8.73 2.08
C VAL A 51 -7.99 8.70 0.56
N PRO A 52 -6.83 9.04 -0.04
CA PRO A 52 -6.65 8.92 -1.48
C PRO A 52 -6.87 7.50 -1.99
N VAL A 53 -7.47 7.38 -3.18
CA VAL A 53 -7.75 6.11 -3.85
C VAL A 53 -6.93 6.05 -5.14
N TYR A 54 -5.86 5.27 -5.13
CA TYR A 54 -4.95 5.09 -6.25
C TYR A 54 -5.46 4.02 -7.22
N ILE A 55 -4.93 4.05 -8.45
CA ILE A 55 -5.21 3.07 -9.50
C ILE A 55 -4.08 2.04 -9.53
N ALA A 56 -4.44 0.78 -9.75
CA ALA A 56 -3.50 -0.30 -10.12
C ALA A 56 -4.03 -1.05 -11.35
N LYS A 57 -3.14 -1.34 -12.30
CA LYS A 57 -3.52 -2.10 -13.50
C LYS A 57 -3.63 -3.58 -13.15
N VAL A 58 -4.73 -4.19 -13.58
CA VAL A 58 -5.03 -5.62 -13.39
C VAL A 58 -5.40 -6.27 -14.71
N ALA A 59 -5.32 -7.60 -14.74
CA ALA A 59 -5.76 -8.35 -15.91
C ALA A 59 -7.26 -8.13 -16.16
N SER A 60 -7.65 -7.96 -17.42
CA SER A 60 -9.05 -7.76 -17.77
C SER A 60 -9.91 -8.95 -17.35
N SER A 61 -11.18 -8.71 -17.00
CA SER A 61 -12.23 -9.70 -16.83
C SER A 61 -12.55 -10.46 -18.13
N ASP A 62 -12.33 -9.85 -19.30
CA ASP A 62 -12.45 -10.51 -20.60
C ASP A 62 -11.24 -11.42 -20.86
N ARG A 63 -11.51 -12.72 -20.94
CA ARG A 63 -10.51 -13.75 -21.21
C ARG A 63 -9.73 -13.52 -22.51
N LYS A 64 -10.37 -13.05 -23.58
CA LYS A 64 -9.70 -12.77 -24.86
C LYS A 64 -8.72 -11.62 -24.71
N LEU A 65 -9.11 -10.56 -23.98
CA LEU A 65 -8.23 -9.42 -23.73
C LEU A 65 -7.06 -9.83 -22.82
N ARG A 66 -7.27 -10.70 -21.83
CA ARG A 66 -6.16 -11.27 -21.04
C ARG A 66 -5.13 -12.00 -21.89
N TYR A 67 -5.56 -12.84 -22.82
CA TYR A 67 -4.62 -13.52 -23.72
C TYR A 67 -3.90 -12.52 -24.62
N LYS A 68 -4.59 -11.52 -25.16
CA LYS A 68 -3.93 -10.45 -25.92
C LYS A 68 -2.90 -9.67 -25.08
N ALA A 69 -3.17 -9.44 -23.79
CA ALA A 69 -2.21 -8.82 -22.88
C ALA A 69 -0.89 -9.62 -22.76
N MET A 70 -0.92 -10.93 -23.00
CA MET A 70 0.24 -11.81 -22.95
C MET A 70 0.89 -12.01 -24.33
N ASP A 71 0.08 -12.22 -25.36
CA ASP A 71 0.54 -12.69 -26.67
C ASP A 71 0.86 -11.53 -27.64
N ASP A 72 0.07 -10.44 -27.60
CA ASP A 72 0.30 -9.26 -28.42
C ASP A 72 1.34 -8.37 -27.74
N LYS A 73 2.62 -8.73 -27.90
CA LYS A 73 3.73 -8.01 -27.27
C LYS A 73 3.72 -6.51 -27.57
N LEU A 74 3.28 -6.10 -28.77
CA LEU A 74 3.26 -4.70 -29.18
C LEU A 74 2.15 -3.91 -28.47
N ASN A 75 0.97 -4.51 -28.28
CA ASN A 75 -0.19 -3.83 -27.69
C ASN A 75 -0.54 -4.30 -26.27
N SER A 76 0.25 -5.20 -25.69
CA SER A 76 0.01 -5.82 -24.37
C SER A 76 -0.37 -4.80 -23.29
N ALA A 77 0.31 -3.65 -23.29
CA ALA A 77 0.08 -2.53 -22.37
C ALA A 77 -1.30 -1.86 -22.48
N LYS A 78 -2.09 -2.18 -23.51
CA LYS A 78 -3.43 -1.62 -23.76
C LYS A 78 -4.56 -2.48 -23.19
N PHE A 79 -4.27 -3.71 -22.77
CA PHE A 79 -5.27 -4.68 -22.34
C PHE A 79 -5.22 -4.89 -20.83
N PHE A 80 -5.80 -3.95 -20.09
CA PHE A 80 -5.90 -4.02 -18.63
C PHE A 80 -7.26 -3.48 -18.17
N GLU A 81 -7.59 -3.79 -16.92
CA GLU A 81 -8.61 -3.09 -16.16
C GLU A 81 -7.97 -2.41 -14.96
N GLU A 82 -8.75 -1.59 -14.26
CA GLU A 82 -8.26 -0.79 -13.14
C GLU A 82 -8.91 -1.27 -11.85
N ALA A 83 -8.11 -1.86 -10.97
CA ALA A 83 -8.43 -1.98 -9.56
C ALA A 83 -8.06 -0.69 -8.83
N ALA A 84 -8.59 -0.53 -7.63
CA ALA A 84 -8.35 0.63 -6.79
C ALA A 84 -7.65 0.21 -5.51
N PHE A 85 -6.82 1.09 -4.93
CA PHE A 85 -6.31 0.88 -3.59
C PHE A 85 -6.16 2.16 -2.78
N SER A 86 -6.27 2.05 -1.46
CA SER A 86 -6.03 3.13 -0.50
C SER A 86 -5.13 2.65 0.62
N TYR A 87 -4.35 3.54 1.20
CA TYR A 87 -3.51 3.22 2.35
C TYR A 87 -3.46 4.38 3.35
N PHE A 88 -3.32 4.02 4.61
CA PHE A 88 -3.14 4.95 5.74
C PHE A 88 -2.49 4.19 6.89
N ASP A 89 -1.95 4.90 7.87
CA ASP A 89 -1.53 4.28 9.11
C ASP A 89 -2.59 4.46 10.20
N LEU A 90 -2.69 3.47 11.07
CA LEU A 90 -3.68 3.36 12.12
C LEU A 90 -3.03 2.88 13.43
N SER A 91 -3.42 3.49 14.55
CA SER A 91 -3.29 2.85 15.86
C SER A 91 -4.64 2.28 16.30
N GLY A 92 -4.64 1.07 16.86
CA GLY A 92 -5.87 0.44 17.34
C GLY A 92 -6.85 0.09 16.21
N SER A 93 -8.05 0.67 16.26
CA SER A 93 -9.15 0.39 15.32
C SER A 93 -9.94 1.63 14.94
N THR A 94 -10.35 1.76 13.68
CA THR A 94 -11.22 2.83 13.21
C THR A 94 -12.35 2.31 12.34
N THR A 95 -13.31 3.16 12.04
CA THR A 95 -14.35 2.90 11.05
C THR A 95 -13.89 3.38 9.67
N VAL A 96 -14.02 2.50 8.68
CA VAL A 96 -13.86 2.83 7.27
C VAL A 96 -15.24 2.96 6.64
N THR A 97 -15.42 4.00 5.84
CA THR A 97 -16.60 4.19 4.99
C THR A 97 -16.17 4.23 3.53
N VAL A 98 -16.82 3.41 2.71
CA VAL A 98 -16.63 3.34 1.26
C VAL A 98 -17.91 3.75 0.56
N LYS A 99 -17.82 4.73 -0.34
CA LYS A 99 -18.84 5.04 -1.33
C LYS A 99 -18.38 4.49 -2.67
N SER A 100 -19.25 3.75 -3.34
CA SER A 100 -19.01 3.23 -4.69
C SER A 100 -19.67 4.14 -5.73
N ALA A 101 -19.07 4.25 -6.91
CA ALA A 101 -19.67 4.94 -8.06
C ALA A 101 -20.92 4.21 -8.59
N VAL A 102 -21.01 2.89 -8.37
CA VAL A 102 -22.20 2.09 -8.67
C VAL A 102 -23.02 1.81 -7.41
N GLU A 103 -24.32 1.61 -7.60
CA GLU A 103 -25.23 1.20 -6.52
C GLU A 103 -24.75 -0.09 -5.84
N VAL A 104 -24.71 -0.09 -4.50
CA VAL A 104 -24.22 -1.23 -3.71
C VAL A 104 -25.39 -2.13 -3.30
N LYS A 105 -25.41 -3.36 -3.83
CA LYS A 105 -26.39 -4.41 -3.49
C LYS A 105 -25.78 -5.44 -2.54
N THR A 106 -24.53 -5.82 -2.78
CA THR A 106 -23.80 -6.76 -1.93
C THR A 106 -22.37 -6.27 -1.69
N VAL A 107 -21.82 -6.64 -0.54
CA VAL A 107 -20.43 -6.38 -0.19
C VAL A 107 -19.81 -7.63 0.41
N LYS A 108 -18.58 -7.92 -0.01
CA LYS A 108 -17.73 -8.92 0.63
C LYS A 108 -16.38 -8.30 0.99
N ILE A 109 -15.95 -8.53 2.22
CA ILE A 109 -14.63 -8.11 2.72
C ILE A 109 -13.74 -9.35 2.80
N LEU A 110 -12.60 -9.30 2.13
CA LEU A 110 -11.56 -10.32 2.17
C LEU A 110 -10.34 -9.82 2.96
N PRO A 111 -9.57 -10.71 3.60
CA PRO A 111 -9.86 -12.14 3.75
C PRO A 111 -11.06 -12.38 4.69
N SER A 112 -11.94 -13.30 4.33
CA SER A 112 -13.15 -13.61 5.13
C SER A 112 -12.83 -14.04 6.56
N SER A 113 -11.62 -14.56 6.80
CA SER A 113 -11.12 -14.95 8.13
C SER A 113 -11.07 -13.79 9.14
N TYR A 114 -11.07 -12.53 8.68
CA TYR A 114 -11.17 -11.38 9.58
C TYR A 114 -12.56 -11.19 10.17
N ASN A 115 -13.60 -11.86 9.64
CA ASN A 115 -14.98 -11.80 10.13
C ASN A 115 -15.53 -10.37 10.30
N ILE A 116 -15.09 -9.46 9.44
CA ILE A 116 -15.49 -8.05 9.47
C ILE A 116 -16.97 -7.95 9.09
N LYS A 117 -17.77 -7.36 9.99
CA LYS A 117 -19.18 -7.08 9.74
C LYS A 117 -19.31 -5.73 9.03
N THR A 118 -20.07 -5.73 7.95
CA THR A 118 -20.33 -4.54 7.14
C THR A 118 -21.77 -4.06 7.35
N VAL A 119 -21.98 -2.76 7.20
CA VAL A 119 -23.29 -2.12 7.17
C VAL A 119 -23.42 -1.38 5.86
N ILE A 120 -24.51 -1.61 5.14
CA ILE A 120 -24.88 -0.86 3.93
C ILE A 120 -26.03 0.05 4.31
N LYS A 121 -25.84 1.36 4.24
CA LYS A 121 -26.87 2.37 4.51
C LYS A 121 -26.68 3.56 3.59
N ASP A 122 -27.76 4.02 2.95
CA ASP A 122 -27.75 5.19 2.06
C ASP A 122 -26.67 5.12 0.96
N GLY A 123 -26.42 3.92 0.43
CA GLY A 123 -25.38 3.66 -0.58
C GLY A 123 -23.93 3.68 -0.05
N LEU A 124 -23.74 3.81 1.26
CA LEU A 124 -22.43 3.78 1.93
C LEU A 124 -22.20 2.43 2.59
N VAL A 125 -21.01 1.89 2.40
CA VAL A 125 -20.51 0.68 3.03
C VAL A 125 -19.64 1.07 4.20
N THR A 126 -20.00 0.66 5.41
CA THR A 126 -19.26 0.99 6.63
C THR A 126 -18.81 -0.28 7.33
N PHE A 127 -17.56 -0.31 7.79
CA PHE A 127 -17.02 -1.44 8.56
C PHE A 127 -15.83 -1.06 9.44
N PRO A 128 -15.59 -1.77 10.55
CA PRO A 128 -14.41 -1.55 11.38
C PRO A 128 -13.17 -2.17 10.73
N ILE A 129 -12.02 -1.50 10.89
CA ILE A 129 -10.71 -2.03 10.53
C ILE A 129 -9.71 -1.79 11.66
N LYS A 130 -8.76 -2.71 11.83
CA LYS A 130 -7.70 -2.65 12.84
C LYS A 130 -6.35 -2.39 12.19
N ALA A 131 -5.44 -1.79 12.96
CA ALA A 131 -4.06 -1.58 12.55
C ALA A 131 -3.40 -2.90 12.12
N GLY A 132 -2.73 -2.89 10.97
CA GLY A 132 -2.11 -4.05 10.33
C GLY A 132 -3.03 -4.86 9.43
N GLN A 133 -4.34 -4.57 9.36
CA GLN A 133 -5.23 -5.28 8.44
C GLN A 133 -5.13 -4.74 7.01
N GLN A 134 -5.04 -5.66 6.07
CA GLN A 134 -5.14 -5.39 4.64
C GLN A 134 -6.38 -6.11 4.13
N VAL A 135 -7.29 -5.37 3.49
CA VAL A 135 -8.57 -5.92 3.06
C VAL A 135 -8.86 -5.64 1.59
N THR A 136 -9.59 -6.54 0.95
CA THR A 136 -10.22 -6.30 -0.36
C THR A 136 -11.71 -6.14 -0.16
N VAL A 137 -12.29 -5.12 -0.76
CA VAL A 137 -13.72 -4.82 -0.81
C VAL A 137 -14.23 -5.16 -2.19
N GLU A 138 -15.02 -6.22 -2.28
CA GLU A 138 -15.73 -6.62 -3.50
C GLU A 138 -17.16 -6.09 -3.43
N ILE A 139 -17.52 -5.20 -4.36
CA ILE A 139 -18.87 -4.64 -4.49
C ILE A 139 -19.61 -5.45 -5.55
N ASN A 140 -20.83 -5.92 -5.25
CA ASN A 140 -21.70 -6.63 -6.19
C ASN A 140 -21.05 -7.88 -6.85
N GLY A 141 -20.05 -8.48 -6.19
CA GLY A 141 -19.31 -9.62 -6.74
C GLY A 141 -18.23 -9.25 -7.77
N GLU A 142 -17.90 -7.97 -7.93
CA GLU A 142 -16.80 -7.51 -8.77
C GLU A 142 -15.45 -7.84 -8.11
N ILE A 143 -14.73 -8.79 -8.70
CA ILE A 143 -13.45 -9.31 -8.18
C ILE A 143 -12.22 -8.70 -8.86
N ILE A 144 -12.38 -8.20 -10.09
CA ILE A 144 -11.28 -7.64 -10.90
C ILE A 144 -11.08 -6.17 -10.54
N GLN A 145 -12.14 -5.37 -10.59
CA GLN A 145 -12.08 -3.93 -10.31
C GLN A 145 -12.34 -3.60 -8.83
N SER A 146 -11.88 -4.49 -7.95
CA SER A 146 -12.08 -4.39 -6.51
C SER A 146 -11.29 -3.23 -5.88
N LEU A 147 -11.62 -2.89 -4.64
CA LEU A 147 -10.92 -1.89 -3.83
C LEU A 147 -10.07 -2.58 -2.77
N HIS A 148 -8.78 -2.33 -2.74
CA HIS A 148 -7.87 -2.78 -1.69
C HIS A 148 -7.62 -1.66 -0.66
N ILE A 149 -7.65 -1.97 0.64
CA ILE A 149 -7.40 -1.00 1.71
C ILE A 149 -6.31 -1.53 2.62
N PHE A 150 -5.23 -0.77 2.76
CA PHE A 150 -4.09 -1.08 3.61
C PHE A 150 -4.10 -0.19 4.86
N ALA A 151 -4.67 -0.68 5.96
CA ALA A 151 -4.65 -0.01 7.26
C ALA A 151 -3.38 -0.40 8.02
N ASN A 152 -2.25 0.18 7.63
CA ASN A 152 -0.95 -0.16 8.18
C ASN A 152 -0.84 0.18 9.67
N THR A 153 0.07 -0.46 10.38
CA THR A 153 0.49 0.05 11.69
C THR A 153 1.28 1.35 11.51
N ILE A 154 1.18 2.25 12.49
CA ILE A 154 1.99 3.48 12.52
C ILE A 154 3.46 3.11 12.41
N GLU A 155 4.09 3.70 11.40
CA GLU A 155 5.50 3.50 11.15
C GLU A 155 6.36 3.99 12.32
N LYS A 156 7.27 3.13 12.79
CA LYS A 156 8.22 3.41 13.86
C LYS A 156 9.63 3.59 13.30
N ASP A 157 10.44 4.34 14.04
CA ASP A 157 11.88 4.51 13.78
C ASP A 157 12.17 5.02 12.36
N LYS A 158 11.42 6.03 11.91
CA LYS A 158 11.64 6.67 10.60
C LYS A 158 13.06 7.23 10.52
N PRO A 159 13.84 6.92 9.47
CA PRO A 159 15.17 7.47 9.31
C PRO A 159 15.12 9.00 9.11
N LYS A 160 16.17 9.69 9.55
CA LYS A 160 16.29 11.13 9.31
C LYS A 160 16.62 11.37 7.84
N ALA A 161 15.96 12.34 7.22
CA ALA A 161 16.18 12.67 5.81
C ALA A 161 17.61 13.17 5.51
N ASN A 162 18.33 13.68 6.50
CA ASN A 162 19.71 14.16 6.37
C ASN A 162 20.77 13.14 6.83
N ASP A 163 20.37 11.90 7.12
CA ASP A 163 21.33 10.83 7.42
C ASP A 163 22.10 10.48 6.13
N PRO A 164 23.45 10.49 6.15
CA PRO A 164 24.26 10.25 4.95
C PRO A 164 24.09 8.83 4.36
N ASN A 165 23.58 7.88 5.14
CA ASN A 165 23.32 6.51 4.68
C ASN A 165 21.88 6.31 4.22
N VAL A 166 21.07 7.37 4.11
CA VAL A 166 19.67 7.29 3.73
C VAL A 166 19.45 7.99 2.40
N ILE A 167 18.98 7.22 1.42
CA ILE A 167 18.45 7.74 0.16
C ILE A 167 16.97 8.05 0.41
N PHE A 168 16.65 9.32 0.67
CA PHE A 168 15.33 9.75 1.12
C PHE A 168 14.50 10.36 -0.01
N TYR A 169 13.29 9.84 -0.24
CA TYR A 169 12.27 10.44 -1.09
C TYR A 169 11.08 10.90 -0.24
N GLY A 170 10.88 12.22 -0.17
CA GLY A 170 9.74 12.84 0.50
C GLY A 170 8.45 12.82 -0.34
N PRO A 171 7.32 13.31 0.21
CA PRO A 171 6.06 13.40 -0.54
C PRO A 171 6.23 14.15 -1.87
N GLY A 172 5.65 13.62 -2.94
CA GLY A 172 5.87 14.11 -4.30
C GLY A 172 6.05 12.97 -5.31
N ILE A 173 5.98 13.29 -6.60
CA ILE A 173 6.37 12.39 -7.68
C ILE A 173 7.84 12.64 -7.98
N HIS A 174 8.64 11.58 -7.91
CA HIS A 174 10.07 11.57 -8.23
C HIS A 174 10.32 10.57 -9.34
N GLU A 175 11.19 10.88 -10.29
CA GLU A 175 11.53 9.96 -11.37
C GLU A 175 12.92 9.39 -11.22
N VAL A 176 13.07 8.10 -11.53
CA VAL A 176 14.37 7.43 -11.53
C VAL A 176 14.48 6.46 -12.68
N SER A 177 15.55 6.57 -13.47
CA SER A 177 15.90 5.55 -14.46
C SER A 177 16.65 4.40 -13.80
N ARG A 178 17.65 4.72 -12.98
CA ARG A 178 18.49 3.75 -12.29
C ARG A 178 18.91 4.23 -10.90
N LEU A 179 18.72 3.36 -9.91
CA LEU A 179 19.17 3.55 -8.53
C LEU A 179 19.94 2.32 -8.07
N ILE A 180 21.11 2.52 -7.47
CA ILE A 180 21.88 1.44 -6.83
C ILE A 180 21.96 1.76 -5.34
N VAL A 181 21.41 0.88 -4.52
CA VAL A 181 21.49 0.94 -3.06
C VAL A 181 22.56 -0.05 -2.61
N LYS A 182 23.54 0.44 -1.85
CA LYS A 182 24.77 -0.27 -1.46
C LYS A 182 24.79 -0.62 0.02
N ASP A 183 25.88 -1.24 0.45
CA ASP A 183 26.15 -1.62 1.84
C ASP A 183 25.69 -0.57 2.87
N ASN A 184 24.97 -1.03 3.89
CA ASN A 184 24.50 -0.23 5.03
C ASN A 184 23.59 0.95 4.67
N GLN A 185 23.10 1.04 3.42
CA GLN A 185 22.20 2.11 3.02
C GLN A 185 20.72 1.75 3.26
N THR A 186 19.93 2.79 3.52
CA THR A 186 18.47 2.71 3.54
C THR A 186 17.89 3.52 2.40
N LEU A 187 17.12 2.89 1.52
CA LEU A 187 16.18 3.59 0.63
C LEU A 187 14.87 3.82 1.38
N TYR A 188 14.54 5.08 1.63
CA TYR A 188 13.33 5.47 2.35
C TYR A 188 12.36 6.25 1.47
N LEU A 189 11.10 5.80 1.40
CA LEU A 189 10.03 6.51 0.69
C LEU A 189 8.93 6.91 1.69
N ALA A 190 8.81 8.22 1.95
CA ALA A 190 7.78 8.74 2.84
C ALA A 190 6.36 8.46 2.30
N GLY A 191 5.36 8.40 3.17
CA GLY A 191 3.97 8.34 2.72
C GLY A 191 3.60 9.57 1.89
N GLY A 192 2.90 9.36 0.77
CA GLY A 192 2.66 10.39 -0.25
C GLY A 192 3.81 10.58 -1.26
N ALA A 193 4.91 9.84 -1.14
CA ALA A 193 5.94 9.76 -2.16
C ALA A 193 5.60 8.72 -3.23
N ILE A 194 5.82 9.05 -4.50
CA ILE A 194 5.80 8.13 -5.63
C ILE A 194 7.16 8.19 -6.30
N LEU A 195 7.90 7.08 -6.28
CA LEU A 195 9.14 6.91 -7.04
C LEU A 195 8.79 6.21 -8.36
N ARG A 196 8.59 7.00 -9.40
CA ARG A 196 8.26 6.52 -10.75
C ARG A 196 9.51 6.07 -11.47
N THR A 197 9.55 4.82 -11.90
CA THR A 197 10.66 4.30 -12.69
C THR A 197 10.44 4.57 -14.17
N VAL A 198 11.48 5.04 -14.85
CA VAL A 198 11.43 5.40 -16.29
C VAL A 198 12.57 4.72 -17.06
N ILE A 199 12.55 4.79 -18.39
CA ILE A 199 13.73 4.49 -19.21
C ILE A 199 14.46 5.81 -19.46
N GLY A 200 15.75 5.88 -19.12
CA GLY A 200 16.54 7.08 -19.41
C GLY A 200 16.77 7.25 -20.91
N GLU A 201 16.76 8.48 -21.42
CA GLU A 201 16.90 8.77 -22.87
C GLU A 201 18.17 8.18 -23.51
N LYS A 202 19.25 8.11 -22.73
CA LYS A 202 20.56 7.57 -23.15
C LYS A 202 20.81 6.14 -22.70
N GLU A 203 19.83 5.52 -22.05
CA GLU A 203 19.98 4.16 -21.54
C GLU A 203 19.91 3.17 -22.70
N THR A 204 20.78 2.15 -22.66
CA THR A 204 20.76 1.07 -23.64
C THR A 204 20.23 -0.20 -23.00
N ALA A 205 19.45 -0.96 -23.76
CA ALA A 205 19.06 -2.32 -23.39
C ALA A 205 20.29 -3.18 -23.07
N SER A 206 20.14 -4.16 -22.18
CA SER A 206 21.20 -5.12 -21.87
C SER A 206 21.66 -5.85 -23.14
N THR A 207 22.89 -6.38 -23.12
CA THR A 207 23.37 -7.31 -24.15
C THR A 207 22.93 -8.75 -23.87
N THR A 208 22.58 -9.06 -22.61
CA THR A 208 22.16 -10.38 -22.13
C THR A 208 20.64 -10.50 -22.05
N PRO A 209 20.05 -11.58 -22.59
CA PRO A 209 18.64 -11.90 -22.38
C PRO A 209 18.34 -12.17 -20.91
N THR A 210 17.12 -11.87 -20.47
CA THR A 210 16.65 -12.33 -19.16
C THR A 210 16.17 -13.77 -19.24
N SER A 211 16.49 -14.58 -18.22
CA SER A 211 16.02 -15.98 -18.12
C SER A 211 14.54 -16.12 -18.44
N GLY A 212 14.19 -17.02 -19.37
CA GLY A 212 12.82 -17.26 -19.82
C GLY A 212 12.27 -16.29 -20.88
N LEU A 213 13.00 -15.24 -21.25
CA LEU A 213 12.58 -14.28 -22.28
C LEU A 213 13.69 -14.03 -23.31
N LYS A 214 13.32 -14.04 -24.60
CA LYS A 214 14.25 -13.66 -25.68
C LYS A 214 14.64 -12.17 -25.67
N ASN A 215 13.89 -11.34 -24.92
CA ASN A 215 14.14 -9.92 -24.81
C ASN A 215 15.37 -9.65 -23.93
N LYS A 216 16.14 -8.63 -24.32
CA LYS A 216 17.24 -8.09 -23.54
C LYS A 216 16.72 -6.83 -22.84
N PRO A 217 16.21 -6.94 -21.60
CA PRO A 217 15.63 -5.78 -20.94
C PRO A 217 16.73 -4.77 -20.60
N TYR A 218 16.31 -3.54 -20.32
CA TYR A 218 17.15 -2.58 -19.62
C TYR A 218 17.56 -3.13 -18.25
N PRO A 219 18.67 -2.64 -17.68
CA PRO A 219 19.04 -2.94 -16.31
C PRO A 219 17.89 -2.70 -15.31
N PRO A 220 17.89 -3.30 -14.11
CA PRO A 220 16.84 -3.04 -13.12
C PRO A 220 16.73 -1.56 -12.75
N SER A 221 15.51 -1.06 -12.50
CA SER A 221 15.30 0.33 -12.07
C SER A 221 15.98 0.59 -10.73
N ILE A 222 15.86 -0.35 -9.79
CA ILE A 222 16.50 -0.30 -8.47
C ILE A 222 17.32 -1.58 -8.29
N SER A 223 18.59 -1.45 -7.93
CA SER A 223 19.48 -2.56 -7.63
C SER A 223 19.95 -2.48 -6.19
N LEU A 224 19.59 -3.49 -5.39
CA LEU A 224 20.05 -3.66 -4.02
C LEU A 224 21.26 -4.60 -4.08
N ILE A 225 22.47 -4.01 -3.99
CA ILE A 225 23.73 -4.74 -4.19
C ILE A 225 24.60 -4.53 -2.97
N GLY A 226 24.80 -5.58 -2.18
CA GLY A 226 25.64 -5.50 -0.99
C GLY A 226 25.03 -6.15 0.26
N LYS A 227 25.39 -5.63 1.42
CA LYS A 227 24.99 -6.15 2.74
C LYS A 227 24.23 -5.12 3.56
N ASN A 228 23.30 -5.60 4.41
CA ASN A 228 22.58 -4.74 5.37
C ASN A 228 21.86 -3.56 4.68
N ILE A 229 21.09 -3.88 3.64
CA ILE A 229 20.32 -2.89 2.87
C ILE A 229 18.88 -2.88 3.36
N LYS A 230 18.32 -1.68 3.54
CA LYS A 230 16.91 -1.52 3.90
C LYS A 230 16.17 -0.75 2.81
N VAL A 231 15.01 -1.23 2.39
CA VAL A 231 14.03 -0.45 1.61
C VAL A 231 12.77 -0.35 2.44
N ARG A 232 12.40 0.86 2.87
CA ARG A 232 11.28 1.02 3.80
C ARG A 232 10.50 2.30 3.59
N GLY A 233 9.30 2.36 4.15
CA GLY A 233 8.49 3.56 4.14
C GLY A 233 7.00 3.30 3.97
N ARG A 234 6.29 4.30 3.43
CA ARG A 234 4.86 4.25 3.06
C ARG A 234 4.61 4.78 1.65
N GLY A 235 5.67 5.00 0.87
CA GLY A 235 5.56 5.44 -0.51
C GLY A 235 5.32 4.31 -1.50
N ILE A 236 5.14 4.70 -2.75
CA ILE A 236 4.86 3.82 -3.89
C ILE A 236 6.07 3.82 -4.81
N ILE A 237 6.54 2.64 -5.23
CA ILE A 237 7.44 2.49 -6.37
C ILE A 237 6.57 2.10 -7.57
N ASP A 238 6.58 2.94 -8.60
CA ASP A 238 5.64 2.88 -9.71
C ASP A 238 6.38 2.66 -11.03
N ALA A 239 6.16 1.52 -11.68
CA ALA A 239 6.78 1.23 -12.98
C ALA A 239 5.84 1.38 -14.17
N SER A 240 4.69 2.06 -13.99
CA SER A 240 3.70 2.28 -15.05
C SER A 240 4.24 3.05 -16.28
N ALA A 241 5.31 3.81 -16.12
CA ALA A 241 6.00 4.53 -17.19
C ALA A 241 7.05 3.69 -17.93
N CYS A 242 7.38 2.49 -17.46
CA CYS A 242 8.24 1.57 -18.16
C CYS A 242 7.42 0.73 -19.17
N PRO A 243 7.85 0.62 -20.45
CA PRO A 243 7.18 -0.24 -21.42
C PRO A 243 7.11 -1.70 -20.96
N THR A 244 6.08 -2.45 -21.36
CA THR A 244 5.94 -3.87 -21.01
C THR A 244 7.19 -4.67 -21.38
N HIS A 245 7.62 -5.53 -20.46
CA HIS A 245 8.84 -6.36 -20.55
C HIS A 245 10.15 -5.58 -20.72
N SER A 246 10.19 -4.30 -20.32
CA SER A 246 11.39 -3.46 -20.51
C SER A 246 12.41 -3.61 -19.40
N ARG A 247 12.03 -3.73 -18.12
CA ARG A 247 12.99 -3.88 -17.00
C ARG A 247 12.39 -4.45 -15.72
N ASN A 248 13.23 -5.12 -14.94
CA ASN A 248 12.87 -5.52 -13.58
C ASN A 248 12.76 -4.28 -12.68
N MET A 249 11.79 -4.26 -11.77
CA MET A 249 11.57 -3.11 -10.89
C MET A 249 12.67 -3.01 -9.82
N ILE A 250 12.84 -4.06 -9.03
CA ILE A 250 13.87 -4.13 -7.98
C ILE A 250 14.66 -5.43 -8.14
N MET A 251 15.98 -5.37 -8.27
CA MET A 251 16.83 -6.56 -8.25
C MET A 251 17.56 -6.66 -6.92
N VAL A 252 17.64 -7.87 -6.38
CA VAL A 252 18.37 -8.15 -5.14
C VAL A 252 19.59 -9.03 -5.44
N GLN A 253 20.76 -8.58 -5.00
CA GLN A 253 22.01 -9.33 -5.04
C GLN A 253 22.83 -9.03 -3.80
N GLY A 254 22.69 -9.86 -2.75
CA GLY A 254 23.32 -9.54 -1.48
C GLY A 254 22.87 -10.39 -0.31
N GLU A 255 23.15 -9.88 0.88
CA GLU A 255 22.92 -10.53 2.18
C GLU A 255 22.25 -9.53 3.14
N ASN A 256 21.34 -10.02 4.00
CA ASN A 256 20.66 -9.18 4.99
C ASN A 256 19.98 -7.94 4.37
N ILE A 257 19.04 -8.18 3.45
CA ILE A 257 18.29 -7.14 2.76
C ILE A 257 16.83 -7.20 3.21
N SER A 258 16.30 -6.09 3.72
CA SER A 258 14.91 -5.99 4.19
C SER A 258 14.10 -5.02 3.33
N ILE A 259 12.90 -5.42 2.92
CA ILE A 259 11.94 -4.57 2.21
C ILE A 259 10.63 -4.54 3.00
N GLU A 260 10.18 -3.37 3.45
CA GLU A 260 9.01 -3.26 4.32
C GLU A 260 8.15 -2.00 4.04
N GLY A 261 6.82 -2.13 4.14
CA GLY A 261 5.87 -1.01 4.14
C GLY A 261 5.65 -0.27 2.81
N ILE A 262 6.52 -0.47 1.81
CA ILE A 262 6.38 0.12 0.47
C ILE A 262 5.31 -0.59 -0.35
N ILE A 263 4.71 0.13 -1.30
CA ILE A 263 3.81 -0.43 -2.31
C ILE A 263 4.56 -0.52 -3.64
N LEU A 264 4.51 -1.67 -4.30
CA LEU A 264 5.07 -1.88 -5.64
C LEU A 264 3.92 -1.91 -6.65
N ARG A 265 3.93 -1.00 -7.63
CA ARG A 265 2.84 -0.81 -8.59
C ARG A 265 3.31 -0.99 -10.03
N ASP A 266 2.49 -1.69 -10.82
CA ASP A 266 2.57 -1.79 -12.28
C ASP A 266 3.96 -2.17 -12.81
N ALA A 267 4.55 -3.24 -12.26
CA ALA A 267 5.84 -3.74 -12.71
C ALA A 267 5.84 -4.08 -14.20
N SER A 268 6.84 -3.55 -14.93
CA SER A 268 6.97 -3.80 -16.36
C SER A 268 7.48 -5.22 -16.69
N LEU A 269 8.21 -5.82 -15.76
CA LEU A 269 8.76 -7.18 -15.84
C LEU A 269 8.72 -7.79 -14.43
N TRP A 270 9.62 -8.71 -14.09
CA TRP A 270 9.70 -9.30 -12.75
C TRP A 270 9.87 -8.20 -11.70
N THR A 271 8.99 -8.23 -10.69
CA THR A 271 8.93 -7.20 -9.65
C THR A 271 10.18 -7.21 -8.78
N LEU A 272 10.58 -8.39 -8.27
CA LEU A 272 11.67 -8.55 -7.31
C LEU A 272 12.53 -9.80 -7.57
N PRO A 273 13.26 -9.91 -8.69
CA PRO A 273 14.20 -11.02 -8.89
C PRO A 273 15.35 -10.99 -7.86
N VAL A 274 15.43 -12.05 -7.05
CA VAL A 274 16.58 -12.33 -6.19
C VAL A 274 17.59 -13.14 -6.98
N ARG A 275 18.74 -12.56 -7.28
CA ARG A 275 19.80 -13.17 -8.11
C ARG A 275 20.88 -13.86 -7.29
N GLN A 276 21.13 -13.35 -6.09
CA GLN A 276 22.05 -13.93 -5.14
C GLN A 276 21.53 -13.59 -3.74
N SER A 277 21.33 -14.61 -2.93
CA SER A 277 21.09 -14.51 -1.50
C SER A 277 22.15 -15.38 -0.85
N ALA A 278 22.96 -14.77 0.02
CA ALA A 278 23.88 -15.47 0.91
C ALA A 278 23.38 -15.31 2.34
#